data_AF-K2CWX7-F1
#
_entry.id   AF-K2CWX7-F1
#
_cell.length_a   1.000
_cell.length_b   1.000
_cell.length_c   1.000
_cell.angle_alpha   90.00
_cell.angle_beta   90.00
_cell.angle_gamma   90.00
#
_symmetry.space_group_name_H-M   'P 1'
#
loop_
_entity.id
_entity.type
_entity.pdbx_description
1 polymer ?
#
loop_
_entity_poly.entity_id
_entity_poly.type
_entity_poly.pdbx_seq_one_letter_code
_entity_poly.pdbx_strand_id
1 'polypeptide(L)' 'MAKTEGIIPALESSHAVAEAIKLAPKLKKSDVIVVNLSGRGDKDLFILAKALGDDKFMDFLKSYINDDEQNR' A
#
# COMPACT_ATOMS: atom_id res chain seq x y z
N MET A 1 -1.50 -5.07 -5.54
CA MET A 1 -0.23 -5.24 -4.82
C MET A 1 -0.46 -5.68 -3.39
N ALA A 2 -0.96 -4.84 -2.46
CA ALA A 2 -1.23 -5.28 -1.08
C ALA A 2 -2.17 -6.50 -1.02
N LYS A 3 -3.28 -6.45 -1.75
CA LYS A 3 -4.25 -7.56 -1.83
C LYS A 3 -3.76 -8.78 -2.60
N THR A 4 -2.88 -8.59 -3.60
CA THR A 4 -2.51 -9.65 -4.55
C THR A 4 -1.20 -10.35 -4.18
N GLU A 5 -0.21 -9.58 -3.74
CA GLU A 5 1.15 -10.02 -3.43
C GLU A 5 1.47 -9.97 -1.92
N GLY A 6 0.58 -9.41 -1.09
CA GLY A 6 0.85 -9.20 0.34
C GLY A 6 1.88 -8.10 0.65
N ILE A 7 2.30 -7.33 -0.35
CA ILE A 7 3.29 -6.25 -0.19
C ILE A 7 2.57 -4.90 -0.10
N ILE A 8 2.84 -4.14 0.96
CA ILE A 8 2.38 -2.76 1.13
C ILE A 8 3.53 -1.82 0.70
N PRO A 9 3.58 -1.38 -0.57
CA PRO A 9 4.61 -0.46 -1.03
C PRO A 9 4.41 0.94 -0.44
N ALA A 10 5.49 1.72 -0.33
CA ALA A 10 5.38 3.15 -0.11
C ALA A 10 4.57 3.84 -1.22
N LEU A 11 3.96 4.99 -0.92
CA LEU A 11 3.19 5.75 -1.91
C LEU A 11 4.04 6.14 -3.12
N GLU A 12 5.31 6.49 -2.94
CA GLU A 12 6.23 6.82 -4.02
C GLU A 12 6.50 5.60 -4.91
N SER A 13 6.75 4.43 -4.30
CA SER A 13 6.95 3.16 -5.05
C SER A 13 5.68 2.72 -5.80
N SER A 14 4.50 3.04 -5.25
CA SER A 14 3.22 2.73 -5.89
C SER A 14 3.05 3.42 -7.24
N HIS A 15 3.67 4.58 -7.46
CA HIS A 15 3.64 5.27 -8.76
C HIS A 15 4.36 4.45 -9.85
N ALA A 16 5.53 3.89 -9.54
CA ALA A 16 6.29 3.08 -10.48
C ALA A 16 5.53 1.79 -10.85
N VAL A 17 4.90 1.15 -9.87
CA VAL A 17 4.08 -0.04 -10.09
C VAL A 17 2.84 0.28 -10.94
N ALA A 18 2.18 1.42 -10.68
CA ALA A 18 1.03 1.85 -11.47
C ALA A 18 1.40 2.06 -12.94
N GLU A 19 2.57 2.63 -13.23
CA GLU A 19 3.04 2.78 -14.60
C GLU A 19 3.41 1.44 -15.24
N ALA A 20 4.07 0.55 -14.49
CA ALA A 20 4.39 -0.79 -14.98
C ALA A 20 3.14 -1.58 -15.39
N ILE A 21 2.04 -1.48 -14.62
CA ILE A 21 0.75 -2.11 -14.95
C ILE A 21 0.16 -1.53 -16.24
N LYS A 22 0.30 -0.22 -16.48
CA LYS A 22 -0.17 0.44 -17.72
C LYS A 22 0.70 0.10 -18.93
N LEU A 23 2.01 -0.08 -18.72
CA LEU A 23 2.99 -0.36 -19.76
C LEU A 23 2.94 -1.83 -20.20
N ALA A 24 2.82 -2.76 -19.25
CA ALA A 24 2.89 -4.21 -19.49
C ALA A 24 2.02 -4.72 -20.67
N PRO A 25 0.75 -4.29 -20.85
CA PRO A 25 -0.07 -4.74 -21.99
C PRO A 25 0.44 -4.30 -23.37
N LYS A 26 1.34 -3.32 -23.43
CA LYS A 26 1.91 -2.77 -24.68
C LYS A 26 3.22 -3.47 -25.08
N LEU A 27 3.79 -4.29 -24.19
CA LEU A 27 5.04 -5.01 -24.43
C LEU A 27 4.77 -6.42 -24.96
N LYS A 28 5.82 -7.07 -25.49
CA LYS A 28 5.72 -8.49 -25.84
C LYS A 28 5.70 -9.32 -24.56
N LYS A 29 5.07 -10.49 -24.61
CA LYS A 29 5.05 -11.44 -23.47
C LYS A 29 6.44 -11.90 -23.02
N SER A 30 7.46 -11.78 -23.88
CA SER A 30 8.85 -12.11 -23.58
C SER A 30 9.61 -11.00 -22.85
N ASP A 31 9.08 -9.78 -22.85
CA ASP A 31 9.77 -8.64 -22.28
C ASP A 31 9.66 -8.68 -20.75
N VAL A 32 10.73 -8.32 -20.04
CA VAL A 32 10.78 -8.33 -18.58
C VAL A 32 10.83 -6.90 -18.06
N ILE A 33 9.95 -6.57 -17.12
CA ILE A 33 9.93 -5.28 -16.41
C ILE A 33 10.51 -5.48 -15.01
N VAL A 34 11.48 -4.66 -14.64
CA VAL A 34 11.99 -4.57 -13.27
C VAL A 34 11.50 -3.27 -12.66
N VAL A 35 10.78 -3.37 -11.54
CA VAL A 35 10.27 -2.22 -10.79
C VAL A 35 11.00 -2.15 -9.46
N ASN A 36 11.61 -1.00 -9.16
CA ASN A 36 12.22 -0.76 -7.86
C ASN A 36 11.15 -0.39 -6.82
N LEU A 37 11.09 -1.15 -5.72
CA LEU A 37 10.28 -0.83 -4.55
C LEU A 37 11.20 -0.21 -3.50
N SER A 38 11.32 1.12 -3.55
CA SER A 38 12.26 1.88 -2.72
C SER A 38 11.91 1.89 -1.23
N GLY A 39 10.67 1.56 -0.86
CA GLY A 39 10.24 1.58 0.53
C GLY A 39 8.92 0.85 0.80
N ARG A 40 8.63 0.73 2.09
CA ARG A 40 7.41 0.11 2.65
C ARG A 40 6.40 1.18 3.06
N GLY A 41 5.12 0.87 2.93
CA GLY A 41 4.01 1.81 3.13
C GLY A 41 3.49 1.93 4.57
N ASP A 42 4.18 1.39 5.59
CA ASP A 42 3.70 1.46 6.99
C ASP A 42 3.44 2.90 7.44
N LYS A 43 4.31 3.83 7.03
CA LYS A 43 4.19 5.26 7.39
C LYS A 43 3.03 5.94 6.65
N ASP A 44 2.62 5.40 5.51
CA ASP A 44 1.57 5.98 4.66
C ASP A 44 0.17 5.47 5.03
N LEU A 45 0.08 4.50 5.94
CA LEU A 45 -1.18 3.81 6.25
C LEU A 45 -2.27 4.76 6.74
N PHE A 46 -1.92 5.76 7.57
CA PHE A 46 -2.87 6.77 8.05
C PHE A 46 -3.35 7.71 6.94
N ILE A 47 -2.46 8.05 6.00
CA ILE A 47 -2.79 8.90 4.85
C ILE A 47 -3.76 8.14 3.93
N LEU A 48 -3.46 6.87 3.66
CA LEU A 48 -4.29 5.99 2.85
C LEU A 48 -5.66 5.75 3.49
N ALA A 49 -5.71 5.43 4.77
CA ALA A 49 -6.95 5.23 5.52
C ALA A 49 -7.91 6.41 5.39
N LYS A 50 -7.38 7.62 5.60
CA LYS A 50 -8.14 8.86 5.47
C LYS A 50 -8.58 9.10 4.02
N ALA A 51 -7.69 8.88 3.05
CA ALA A 51 -7.99 9.10 1.64
C ALA A 51 -9.04 8.13 1.07
N LEU A 52 -9.05 6.89 1.56
CA LEU A 52 -10.01 5.86 1.17
C LEU A 52 -11.35 5.99 1.89
N GLY A 53 -11.44 6.81 2.94
CA GLY A 53 -12.65 6.96 3.74
C GLY A 53 -13.05 5.65 4.43
N ASP A 54 -12.08 4.83 4.84
CA ASP A 54 -12.36 3.54 5.46
C ASP A 54 -12.66 3.72 6.95
N ASP A 55 -13.94 3.98 7.26
CA ASP A 55 -14.42 4.15 8.63
C ASP A 55 -14.12 2.93 9.50
N LYS A 56 -14.16 1.70 8.95
CA LYS A 56 -13.87 0.47 9.70
C LYS A 56 -12.41 0.41 10.11
N PHE A 57 -11.51 0.79 9.21
CA PHE A 57 -10.09 0.84 9.52
C PHE A 57 -9.78 1.92 10.56
N MET A 58 -10.44 3.09 10.47
CA MET A 58 -10.31 4.14 11.47
C MET A 58 -10.83 3.69 12.85
N ASP A 59 -11.94 2.95 12.90
CA ASP A 59 -12.47 2.40 14.15
C ASP A 59 -11.56 1.31 14.72
N PHE A 60 -10.99 0.45 13.88
CA PHE A 60 -9.96 -0.51 14.30
C PHE A 60 -8.74 0.19 14.91
N LEU A 61 -8.25 1.26 14.30
CA LEU A 61 -7.12 2.02 14.85
C LEU A 61 -7.45 2.63 16.21
N LYS A 62 -8.65 3.20 16.37
CA LYS A 62 -9.11 3.74 17.66
C LYS A 62 -9.17 2.66 18.73
N SER A 63 -9.72 1.49 18.41
CA SER A 63 -9.79 0.38 19.38
C SER A 63 -8.40 -0.11 19.76
N TYR A 64 -7.52 -0.29 18.77
CA TYR A 64 -6.14 -0.75 19.00
C TYR A 64 -5.35 0.21 19.91
N ILE A 65 -5.46 1.52 19.67
CA ILE A 65 -4.76 2.52 20.51
C ILE A 65 -5.31 2.52 21.94
N ASN A 66 -6.63 2.47 22.11
CA ASN A 66 -7.26 2.42 23.43
C ASN A 66 -6.86 1.17 24.21
N ASP A 67 -6.75 0.02 23.54
CA ASP A 67 -6.30 -1.23 24.15
C ASP A 67 -4.82 -1.17 24.53
N ASP A 68 -3.96 -0.53 23.73
CA ASP A 68 -2.53 -0.37 24.03
C ASP A 68 -2.30 0.61 25.20
N GLU A 69 -3.12 1.65 25.34
CA GLU A 69 -3.06 2.58 26.48
C GLU A 69 -3.55 1.96 27.80
N GLN A 70 -4.56 1.07 27.77
CA GLN A 70 -5.02 0.37 28.97
C GLN A 70 -4.07 -0.74 29.44
N ASN A 71 -3.22 -1.24 28.55
CA ASN A 71 -2.26 -2.32 28.84
C ASN A 71 -0.83 -1.81 29.16
N ARG A 72 -0.65 -0.49 29.31
CA ARG A 72 0.58 0.16 29.78
C ARG A 72 0.43 0.69 31.20
#